data_AF-J4WN46-F1
#
_entry.id   AF-J4WN46-F1
#
_cell.length_a   1.000
_cell.length_b   1.000
_cell.length_c   1.000
_cell.angle_alpha   90.00
_cell.angle_beta   90.00
_cell.angle_gamma   90.00
#
_symmetry.space_group_name_H-M   'P 1'
#
loop_
_entity.id
_entity.type
_entity.pdbx_description
1 polymer ?
#
loop_
_entity_poly.entity_id
_entity_poly.type
_entity_poly.pdbx_seq_one_letter_code
_entity_poly.pdbx_strand_id
1 'polypeptide(L)'
;MQNDYNTHIIRLQNEVNRVFRKVVTSVADFEQLAEQVPISLQTLRRFYGKIDKDKQLSATSLNRICAYIGVPDWESFCKGAVVQNLDSHRIINAFYDTVAFSNASFFDARLRDTHEAYAEIILQDIPYAYTFLERYRSYPKITQSLYPWFPYYDRMAQSDYIHLIETYLKTQPLDHLMVCQNSFLAYGAFCCFGMGGGG
;
A
#
# COMPACT_ATOMS: atom_id res chain seq x y z
N MET A 1 -3.60 11.49 -10.12
CA MET A 1 -3.53 10.56 -11.27
C MET A 1 -2.17 9.87 -11.44
N GLN A 2 -1.04 10.42 -10.97
CA GLN A 2 0.27 9.74 -11.02
C GLN A 2 0.40 8.55 -10.04
N ASN A 3 -0.33 8.55 -8.92
CA ASN A 3 -0.23 7.55 -7.85
C ASN A 3 -0.70 6.14 -8.25
N ASP A 4 -1.63 6.02 -9.20
CA ASP A 4 -2.19 4.71 -9.59
C ASP A 4 -1.22 3.94 -10.48
N TYR A 5 -0.51 4.62 -11.39
CA TYR A 5 0.42 3.97 -12.33
C TYR A 5 1.58 3.29 -11.61
N ASN A 6 2.28 3.99 -10.72
CA ASN A 6 3.44 3.43 -10.01
C ASN A 6 3.05 2.24 -9.13
N THR A 7 1.89 2.33 -8.47
CA THR A 7 1.33 1.25 -7.65
C THR A 7 1.04 0.02 -8.51
N HIS A 8 0.38 0.20 -9.67
CA HIS A 8 0.12 -0.90 -10.59
C HIS A 8 1.40 -1.48 -11.20
N ILE A 9 2.43 -0.66 -11.47
CA ILE A 9 3.72 -1.16 -11.97
C ILE A 9 4.43 -2.02 -10.95
N ILE A 10 4.52 -1.59 -9.69
CA ILE A 10 5.14 -2.38 -8.61
C ILE A 10 4.40 -3.72 -8.46
N ARG A 11 3.07 -3.69 -8.49
CA ARG A 11 2.28 -4.92 -8.43
C ARG A 11 2.53 -5.82 -9.65
N LEU A 12 2.61 -5.26 -10.86
CA LEU A 12 2.92 -6.03 -12.06
C LEU A 12 4.33 -6.65 -11.96
N GLN A 13 5.32 -5.93 -11.42
CA GLN A 13 6.67 -6.47 -11.18
C GLN A 13 6.63 -7.65 -10.21
N ASN A 14 5.86 -7.56 -9.13
CA ASN A 14 5.72 -8.64 -8.16
C ASN A 14 5.07 -9.88 -8.79
N GLU A 15 4.03 -9.68 -9.61
CA GLU A 15 3.39 -10.78 -10.34
C GLU A 15 4.32 -11.41 -11.38
N VAL A 16 5.10 -10.61 -12.11
CA VAL A 16 6.12 -11.11 -13.03
C VAL A 16 7.17 -11.92 -12.26
N ASN A 17 7.68 -11.42 -11.12
CA ASN A 17 8.64 -12.15 -10.29
C ASN A 17 8.05 -13.47 -9.77
N ARG A 18 6.75 -13.50 -9.45
CA ARG A 18 6.02 -14.71 -9.00
C ARG A 18 5.94 -15.74 -10.11
N VAL A 19 5.52 -15.35 -11.32
CA VAL A 19 5.43 -16.25 -12.49
C VAL A 19 6.82 -16.71 -12.93
N PHE A 20 7.81 -15.82 -12.90
CA PHE A 20 9.21 -16.11 -13.19
C PHE A 20 9.90 -16.95 -12.09
N ARG A 21 9.27 -17.11 -10.92
CA ARG A 21 9.78 -17.82 -9.73
C ARG A 21 11.11 -17.31 -9.20
N LYS A 22 11.46 -16.06 -9.49
CA LYS A 22 12.70 -15.42 -9.10
C LYS A 22 12.55 -13.90 -9.10
N VAL A 23 13.25 -13.22 -8.20
CA VAL A 23 13.35 -11.76 -8.21
C VAL A 23 14.41 -11.34 -9.22
N VAL A 24 14.01 -10.52 -10.19
CA VAL A 24 14.91 -10.01 -11.24
C VAL A 24 15.84 -8.94 -10.65
N THR A 25 17.13 -9.25 -10.52
CA THR A 25 18.11 -8.36 -9.88
C THR A 25 19.35 -8.12 -10.74
N SER A 26 19.74 -9.09 -11.57
CA SER A 26 20.95 -9.07 -12.39
C SER A 26 20.67 -8.94 -13.89
N VAL A 27 21.69 -8.60 -14.69
CA VAL A 27 21.59 -8.53 -16.16
C VAL A 27 21.19 -9.88 -16.75
N ALA A 28 21.73 -10.98 -16.23
CA ALA A 28 21.39 -12.34 -16.66
C ALA A 28 19.90 -12.66 -16.43
N ASP A 29 19.32 -12.17 -15.33
CA ASP A 29 17.89 -12.35 -15.04
C ASP A 29 17.02 -11.61 -16.06
N PHE A 30 17.46 -10.41 -16.47
CA PHE A 30 16.76 -9.64 -17.49
C PHE A 30 16.82 -10.31 -18.87
N GLU A 31 17.96 -10.92 -19.21
CA GLU A 31 18.11 -11.67 -20.46
C GLU A 31 17.19 -12.91 -20.47
N GLN A 32 17.20 -13.69 -19.39
CA GLN A 32 16.31 -14.85 -19.23
C GLN A 32 14.82 -14.46 -19.28
N LEU A 33 14.46 -13.34 -18.67
CA LEU A 33 13.08 -12.85 -18.72
C LEU A 33 12.71 -12.34 -20.11
N ALA A 34 13.64 -11.70 -20.84
CA ALA A 34 13.43 -11.24 -22.21
C ALA A 34 13.21 -12.38 -23.21
N GLU A 35 13.71 -13.58 -22.92
CA GLU A 35 13.42 -14.77 -23.71
C GLU A 35 11.97 -15.24 -23.55
N GLN A 36 11.34 -14.98 -22.39
CA GLN A 36 9.98 -15.43 -22.08
C GLN A 36 8.92 -14.36 -22.37
N VAL A 37 9.27 -13.09 -22.21
CA VAL A 37 8.38 -11.96 -22.48
C VAL A 37 8.80 -11.31 -23.78
N PRO A 38 7.94 -11.22 -24.81
CA PRO A 38 8.33 -10.71 -26.14
C PRO A 38 8.48 -9.17 -26.16
N ILE A 39 9.42 -8.64 -25.36
CA ILE A 39 9.77 -7.24 -25.22
C ILE A 39 11.29 -7.08 -25.13
N SER A 40 11.79 -5.89 -25.49
CA SER A 40 13.23 -5.66 -25.51
C SER A 40 13.82 -5.65 -24.09
N LEU A 41 15.10 -6.05 -23.97
CA LEU A 41 15.87 -5.96 -22.72
C LEU A 41 15.85 -4.54 -22.13
N GLN A 42 15.93 -3.51 -22.97
CA GLN A 42 15.86 -2.13 -22.52
C GLN A 42 14.48 -1.79 -21.94
N THR A 43 13.40 -2.25 -22.58
CA THR A 43 12.03 -2.08 -22.08
C THR A 43 11.85 -2.77 -20.73
N LEU A 44 12.41 -3.98 -20.54
CA LEU A 44 12.40 -4.67 -19.24
C LEU A 44 13.19 -3.93 -18.17
N ARG A 45 14.38 -3.43 -18.50
CA ARG A 45 15.18 -2.64 -17.57
C ARG A 45 14.46 -1.34 -17.18
N ARG A 46 13.75 -0.70 -18.10
CA ARG A 46 12.88 0.45 -17.79
C ARG A 46 11.68 0.05 -16.93
N PHE A 47 11.05 -1.09 -17.22
CA PHE A 47 9.94 -1.63 -16.43
C PHE A 47 10.31 -1.83 -14.96
N TYR A 48 11.51 -2.34 -14.66
CA TYR A 48 12.03 -2.47 -13.29
C TYR A 48 12.70 -1.20 -12.75
N GLY A 49 12.57 -0.06 -13.44
CA GLY A 49 13.15 1.22 -13.02
C GLY A 49 14.67 1.21 -12.95
N LYS A 50 15.37 0.37 -13.71
CA LYS A 50 16.85 0.37 -13.78
C LYS A 50 17.39 1.45 -14.71
N ILE A 51 16.57 1.95 -15.63
CA ILE A 51 16.87 3.07 -16.54
C ILE A 51 15.60 3.92 -16.73
N ASP A 52 15.74 5.20 -17.10
CA ASP A 52 14.63 6.12 -17.43
C ASP A 52 13.43 6.01 -16.45
N LYS A 53 13.68 6.11 -15.13
CA LYS A 53 12.68 5.86 -14.07
C LYS A 53 11.44 6.75 -14.16
N ASP A 54 11.58 7.90 -14.79
CA ASP A 54 10.56 8.91 -15.04
C ASP A 54 9.69 8.61 -16.28
N LYS A 55 10.11 7.68 -17.15
CA LYS A 55 9.39 7.35 -18.39
C LYS A 55 8.45 6.17 -18.20
N GLN A 56 7.17 6.42 -18.48
CA GLN A 56 6.17 5.36 -18.55
C GLN A 56 6.43 4.43 -19.74
N LEU A 57 6.03 3.16 -19.59
CA LEU A 57 6.05 2.21 -20.69
C LEU A 57 4.84 2.44 -21.60
N SER A 58 4.99 2.08 -22.88
CA SER A 58 3.86 2.07 -23.80
C SER A 58 2.84 1.03 -23.38
N ALA A 59 1.55 1.29 -23.64
CA ALA A 59 0.46 0.36 -23.39
C ALA A 59 0.71 -1.01 -24.04
N THR A 60 1.27 -1.04 -25.26
CA THR A 60 1.64 -2.28 -25.96
C THR A 60 2.66 -3.11 -25.16
N SER A 61 3.66 -2.46 -24.56
CA SER A 61 4.67 -3.16 -23.75
C SER A 61 4.04 -3.71 -22.47
N LEU A 62 3.19 -2.91 -21.81
CA LEU A 62 2.47 -3.34 -20.61
C LEU A 62 1.53 -4.50 -20.89
N ASN A 63 0.79 -4.48 -21.99
CA ASN A 63 -0.10 -5.58 -22.40
C ASN A 63 0.68 -6.89 -22.63
N ARG A 64 1.88 -6.82 -23.22
CA ARG A 64 2.73 -8.02 -23.40
C ARG A 64 3.22 -8.59 -22.07
N ILE A 65 3.54 -7.73 -21.10
CA ILE A 65 3.91 -8.15 -19.75
C ILE A 65 2.69 -8.74 -19.02
N CYS A 66 1.51 -8.14 -19.17
CA CYS A 66 0.25 -8.68 -18.63
C CYS A 66 -0.06 -10.06 -19.22
N ALA A 67 0.10 -10.24 -20.53
CA ALA A 67 -0.13 -11.52 -21.18
C ALA A 67 0.80 -12.62 -20.64
N TYR A 68 2.06 -12.29 -20.32
CA TYR A 68 3.00 -13.22 -19.69
C TYR A 68 2.51 -13.73 -18.33
N ILE A 69 1.84 -12.89 -17.53
CA ILE A 69 1.27 -13.31 -16.24
C ILE A 69 -0.16 -13.86 -16.36
N GLY A 70 -0.66 -14.10 -17.57
CA GLY A 70 -1.99 -14.67 -17.81
C GLY A 70 -3.15 -13.68 -17.72
N VAL A 71 -2.88 -12.37 -17.80
CA VAL A 71 -3.90 -11.30 -17.77
C VAL A 71 -4.03 -10.68 -19.17
N PRO A 72 -5.24 -10.43 -19.70
CA PRO A 72 -5.43 -10.06 -21.11
C PRO A 72 -4.76 -8.74 -21.51
N ASP A 73 -4.84 -7.71 -20.66
CA ASP A 73 -4.26 -6.40 -20.95
C ASP A 73 -4.02 -5.59 -19.66
N TRP A 74 -3.32 -4.47 -19.82
CA TRP A 74 -2.99 -3.54 -18.73
C TRP A 74 -4.22 -2.95 -18.05
N GLU A 75 -5.28 -2.66 -18.80
CA GLU A 75 -6.50 -2.07 -18.24
C GLU A 75 -7.22 -3.07 -17.32
N SER A 76 -7.34 -4.32 -17.77
CA SER A 76 -7.90 -5.45 -17.04
C SER A 76 -7.06 -5.76 -15.81
N PHE A 77 -5.72 -5.69 -15.92
CA PHE A 77 -4.84 -5.80 -14.77
C PHE A 77 -5.14 -4.72 -13.73
N CYS A 78 -5.13 -3.44 -14.13
CA CYS A 78 -5.43 -2.32 -13.24
C CYS A 78 -6.81 -2.45 -12.58
N LYS A 79 -7.85 -2.82 -13.35
CA LYS A 79 -9.21 -3.09 -12.85
C LYS A 79 -9.24 -4.27 -11.86
N GLY A 80 -8.47 -5.33 -12.12
CA GLY A 80 -8.32 -6.46 -11.22
C GLY A 80 -7.75 -6.07 -9.85
N ALA A 81 -6.93 -5.02 -9.77
CA ALA A 81 -6.50 -4.43 -8.49
C ALA A 81 -7.65 -3.89 -7.69
N VAL A 82 -8.50 -3.13 -8.36
CA VAL A 82 -9.67 -2.52 -7.73
C VAL A 82 -10.59 -3.62 -7.21
N VAL A 83 -10.78 -4.71 -7.96
CA VAL A 83 -11.61 -5.85 -7.52
C VAL A 83 -11.00 -6.62 -6.35
N GLN A 84 -9.69 -6.91 -6.37
CA GLN A 84 -9.00 -7.58 -5.25
C GLN A 84 -8.95 -6.72 -3.98
N ASN A 85 -8.77 -5.40 -4.13
CA ASN A 85 -8.81 -4.46 -3.02
C ASN A 85 -10.23 -4.38 -2.43
N LEU A 86 -11.26 -4.30 -3.28
CA LEU A 86 -12.65 -4.33 -2.84
C LEU A 86 -13.00 -5.62 -2.09
N ASP A 87 -12.48 -6.77 -2.53
CA ASP A 87 -12.71 -8.05 -1.85
C ASP A 87 -11.98 -8.10 -0.49
N SER A 88 -10.74 -7.62 -0.45
CA SER A 88 -9.97 -7.45 0.79
C SER A 88 -10.69 -6.52 1.77
N HIS A 89 -11.18 -5.36 1.33
CA HIS A 89 -11.90 -4.41 2.17
C HIS A 89 -13.18 -5.03 2.74
N ARG A 90 -13.91 -5.85 1.96
CA ARG A 90 -15.10 -6.55 2.43
C ARG A 90 -14.76 -7.58 3.51
N ILE A 91 -13.71 -8.37 3.30
CA ILE A 91 -13.23 -9.37 4.28
C ILE A 91 -12.79 -8.69 5.57
N ILE A 92 -11.97 -7.63 5.47
CA ILE A 92 -11.50 -6.83 6.61
C ILE A 92 -12.69 -6.23 7.36
N ASN A 93 -13.64 -5.61 6.64
CA ASN A 93 -14.83 -5.04 7.27
C ASN A 93 -15.66 -6.10 7.99
N ALA A 94 -15.91 -7.25 7.37
CA ALA A 94 -16.67 -8.32 8.01
C ALA A 94 -16.00 -8.85 9.28
N PHE A 95 -14.67 -8.96 9.29
CA PHE A 95 -13.91 -9.32 10.49
C PHE A 95 -14.10 -8.28 11.60
N TYR A 96 -13.89 -6.99 11.32
CA TYR A 96 -13.99 -5.94 12.33
C TYR A 96 -15.42 -5.67 12.78
N ASP A 97 -16.43 -5.83 11.92
CA ASP A 97 -17.83 -5.86 12.30
C ASP A 97 -18.07 -6.97 13.34
N THR A 98 -17.53 -8.17 13.12
CA THR A 98 -17.64 -9.28 14.07
C THR A 98 -16.95 -8.96 15.40
N VAL A 99 -15.75 -8.34 15.35
CA VAL A 99 -15.04 -7.91 16.55
C VAL A 99 -15.82 -6.83 17.31
N ALA A 100 -16.48 -5.91 16.62
CA ALA A 100 -17.28 -4.84 17.21
C ALA A 100 -18.46 -5.37 18.04
N PHE A 101 -19.07 -6.47 17.61
CA PHE A 101 -20.15 -7.16 18.34
C PHE A 101 -19.63 -8.20 19.35
N SER A 102 -18.32 -8.45 19.39
CA SER A 102 -17.71 -9.38 20.32
C SER A 102 -17.24 -8.68 21.60
N ASN A 103 -17.20 -9.42 22.70
CA ASN A 103 -16.54 -8.99 23.95
C ASN A 103 -15.01 -9.22 23.92
N ALA A 104 -14.41 -9.40 22.74
CA ALA A 104 -12.97 -9.64 22.63
C ALA A 104 -12.16 -8.47 23.21
N SER A 105 -11.07 -8.80 23.88
CA SER A 105 -10.09 -7.80 24.30
C SER A 105 -9.33 -7.32 23.07
N PHE A 106 -8.98 -6.03 23.06
CA PHE A 106 -8.16 -5.45 22.00
C PHE A 106 -6.80 -6.15 21.87
N PHE A 107 -6.19 -6.49 23.01
CA PHE A 107 -4.92 -7.23 23.08
C PHE A 107 -5.13 -8.74 23.17
N ASP A 108 -6.26 -9.27 22.66
CA ASP A 108 -6.41 -10.71 22.55
C ASP A 108 -5.34 -11.24 21.61
N ALA A 109 -4.42 -12.05 22.15
CA ALA A 109 -3.31 -12.62 21.41
C ALA A 109 -3.75 -13.39 20.16
N ARG A 110 -4.99 -13.91 20.15
CA ARG A 110 -5.57 -14.62 19.00
C ARG A 110 -5.92 -13.71 17.84
N LEU A 111 -6.17 -12.43 18.10
CA LEU A 111 -6.53 -11.44 17.07
C LEU A 111 -5.32 -10.64 16.60
N ARG A 112 -4.22 -10.66 17.36
CA ARG A 112 -3.01 -9.87 17.10
C ARG A 112 -2.50 -10.05 15.67
N ASP A 113 -2.27 -11.28 15.22
CA ASP A 113 -1.70 -11.54 13.89
C ASP A 113 -2.63 -11.07 12.76
N THR A 114 -3.95 -11.14 12.98
CA THR A 114 -4.94 -10.65 12.02
C THR A 114 -5.02 -9.12 12.00
N HIS A 115 -4.97 -8.49 13.18
CA HIS A 115 -4.83 -7.04 13.28
C HIS A 115 -3.55 -6.56 12.61
N GLU A 116 -2.46 -7.32 12.78
CA GLU A 116 -1.18 -7.09 12.15
C GLU A 116 -1.34 -7.08 10.62
N ALA A 117 -1.73 -8.22 10.03
CA ALA A 117 -1.89 -8.34 8.58
C ALA A 117 -2.85 -7.33 7.95
N TYR A 118 -3.98 -7.02 8.62
CA TYR A 118 -4.97 -6.10 8.06
C TYR A 118 -4.59 -4.64 8.18
N ALA A 119 -3.88 -4.24 9.23
CA ALA A 119 -3.44 -2.86 9.36
C ALA A 119 -2.46 -2.46 8.26
N GLU A 120 -1.58 -3.36 7.82
CA GLU A 120 -0.73 -3.12 6.64
C GLU A 120 -1.59 -2.84 5.39
N ILE A 121 -2.59 -3.67 5.12
CA ILE A 121 -3.48 -3.52 3.95
C ILE A 121 -4.28 -2.20 4.04
N ILE A 122 -4.83 -1.90 5.23
CA ILE A 122 -5.61 -0.69 5.47
C ILE A 122 -4.75 0.56 5.23
N LEU A 123 -3.52 0.59 5.75
CA LEU A 123 -2.66 1.78 5.67
C LEU A 123 -2.00 1.98 4.30
N GLN A 124 -1.90 0.94 3.47
CA GLN A 124 -1.45 1.07 2.08
C GLN A 124 -2.49 1.77 1.18
N ASP A 125 -3.78 1.67 1.51
CA ASP A 125 -4.89 2.33 0.83
C ASP A 125 -5.46 3.46 1.70
N ILE A 126 -4.88 4.66 1.58
CA ILE A 126 -5.25 5.83 2.39
C ILE A 126 -6.75 6.18 2.30
N PRO A 127 -7.39 6.23 1.10
CA PRO A 127 -8.84 6.38 1.00
C PRO A 127 -9.62 5.35 1.84
N TYR A 128 -9.22 4.08 1.78
CA TYR A 128 -9.87 3.06 2.60
C TYR A 128 -9.61 3.27 4.09
N ALA A 129 -8.39 3.62 4.52
CA ALA A 129 -8.06 3.93 5.91
C ALA A 129 -8.97 5.02 6.51
N TYR A 130 -9.30 6.06 5.74
CA TYR A 130 -10.28 7.07 6.17
C TYR A 130 -11.66 6.46 6.41
N THR A 131 -12.16 5.70 5.44
CA THR A 131 -13.48 5.06 5.58
C THR A 131 -13.53 4.06 6.73
N PHE A 132 -12.41 3.39 7.01
CA PHE A 132 -12.25 2.48 8.13
C PHE A 132 -12.34 3.22 9.47
N LEU A 133 -11.58 4.30 9.65
CA LEU A 133 -11.61 5.11 10.87
C LEU A 133 -12.99 5.71 11.13
N GLU A 134 -13.66 6.23 10.10
CA GLU A 134 -15.02 6.77 10.23
C GLU A 134 -16.04 5.67 10.59
N ARG A 135 -15.97 4.50 9.94
CA ARG A 135 -16.87 3.37 10.21
C ARG A 135 -16.76 2.91 11.67
N TYR A 136 -15.55 2.84 12.20
CA TYR A 136 -15.29 2.30 13.55
C TYR A 136 -15.02 3.38 14.61
N ARG A 137 -15.37 4.63 14.34
CA ARG A 137 -15.12 5.76 15.26
C ARG A 137 -15.69 5.55 16.67
N SER A 138 -16.81 4.83 16.79
CA SER A 138 -17.44 4.50 18.07
C SER A 138 -16.84 3.26 18.76
N TYR A 139 -15.84 2.62 18.15
CA TYR A 139 -15.17 1.43 18.65
C TYR A 139 -13.66 1.68 18.79
N PRO A 140 -13.21 2.41 19.84
CA PRO A 140 -11.80 2.78 20.01
C PRO A 140 -10.85 1.57 19.99
N LYS A 141 -11.30 0.40 20.46
CA LYS A 141 -10.53 -0.85 20.37
C LYS A 141 -10.20 -1.21 18.91
N ILE A 142 -11.12 -1.00 17.98
CA ILE A 142 -10.89 -1.33 16.57
C ILE A 142 -9.96 -0.32 15.93
N THR A 143 -10.17 0.98 16.16
CA THR A 143 -9.30 2.00 15.56
C THR A 143 -7.86 1.89 16.07
N GLN A 144 -7.68 1.48 17.33
CA GLN A 144 -6.36 1.23 17.93
C GLN A 144 -5.60 0.07 17.28
N SER A 145 -6.24 -0.86 16.55
CA SER A 145 -5.54 -1.99 15.91
C SER A 145 -4.53 -1.56 14.87
N LEU A 146 -4.71 -0.36 14.32
CA LEU A 146 -3.81 0.23 13.36
C LEU A 146 -2.53 0.79 14.02
N TYR A 147 -2.54 1.00 15.34
CA TYR A 147 -1.46 1.68 16.05
C TYR A 147 -0.07 1.06 15.92
N PRO A 148 0.13 -0.28 16.04
CA PRO A 148 1.46 -0.87 15.93
C PRO A 148 2.16 -0.59 14.58
N TRP A 149 1.39 -0.18 13.58
CA TRP A 149 1.85 0.13 12.23
C TRP A 149 2.05 1.61 11.97
N PHE A 150 1.71 2.44 12.97
CA PHE A 150 2.19 3.79 12.98
C PHE A 150 3.59 3.82 13.62
N PRO A 151 4.64 4.15 12.86
CA PRO A 151 4.51 4.99 11.67
C PRO A 151 4.86 4.30 10.34
N TYR A 152 4.13 4.70 9.31
CA TYR A 152 4.51 4.54 7.92
C TYR A 152 5.54 5.61 7.55
N TYR A 153 6.80 5.41 7.97
CA TYR A 153 7.90 6.39 7.89
C TYR A 153 8.02 7.08 6.52
N ASP A 154 7.81 6.35 5.43
CA ASP A 154 7.90 6.86 4.04
C ASP A 154 6.85 7.91 3.68
N ARG A 155 5.77 8.02 4.47
CA ARG A 155 4.65 8.95 4.21
C ARG A 155 4.47 10.02 5.27
N MET A 156 5.34 10.10 6.29
CA MET A 156 5.19 11.04 7.41
C MET A 156 5.09 12.52 6.99
N ALA A 157 5.71 12.91 5.87
CA ALA A 157 5.65 14.28 5.34
C ALA A 157 4.52 14.48 4.29
N GLN A 158 3.73 13.45 4.00
CA GLN A 158 2.65 13.55 3.02
C GLN A 158 1.37 14.07 3.70
N SER A 159 0.70 15.03 3.05
CA SER A 159 -0.48 15.70 3.62
C SER A 159 -1.66 14.77 3.85
N ASP A 160 -1.84 13.77 2.99
CA ASP A 160 -2.88 12.74 3.09
C ASP A 160 -2.68 11.83 4.31
N TYR A 161 -1.43 11.51 4.65
CA TYR A 161 -1.07 10.73 5.82
C TYR A 161 -1.10 11.54 7.12
N ILE A 162 -0.67 12.82 7.10
CA ILE A 162 -0.84 13.75 8.23
C ILE A 162 -2.31 13.85 8.61
N HIS A 163 -3.18 14.05 7.62
CA HIS A 163 -4.62 14.17 7.85
C HIS A 163 -5.25 12.84 8.34
N LEU A 164 -4.64 11.69 8.00
CA LEU A 164 -5.07 10.39 8.51
C LEU A 164 -4.77 10.28 10.01
N ILE A 165 -3.59 10.72 10.45
CA ILE A 165 -3.23 10.75 11.87
C ILE A 165 -4.16 11.70 12.64
N GLU A 166 -4.44 12.89 12.10
CA GLU A 166 -5.42 13.83 12.70
C GLU A 166 -6.80 13.20 12.85
N THR A 167 -7.25 12.44 11.85
CA THR A 167 -8.53 11.74 11.87
C THR A 167 -8.53 10.62 12.91
N TYR A 168 -7.44 9.87 13.02
CA TYR A 168 -7.27 8.87 14.08
C TYR A 168 -7.32 9.49 15.48
N LEU A 169 -6.65 10.63 15.69
CA LEU A 169 -6.68 11.34 16.99
C LEU A 169 -8.10 11.77 17.39
N LYS A 170 -8.98 12.09 16.44
CA LYS A 170 -10.41 12.38 16.71
C LYS A 170 -11.21 11.17 17.19
N THR A 171 -10.68 9.95 17.08
CA THR A 171 -11.27 8.73 17.64
C THR A 171 -10.99 8.55 19.14
N GLN A 172 -10.28 9.49 19.76
CA GLN A 172 -9.88 9.48 21.18
C GLN A 172 -9.16 8.17 21.58
N PRO A 173 -7.99 7.91 20.98
CA PRO A 173 -7.21 6.73 21.35
C PRO A 173 -6.62 6.88 22.76
N LEU A 174 -6.07 5.79 23.32
CA LEU A 174 -5.45 5.81 24.65
C LEU A 174 -4.33 6.86 24.74
N ASP A 175 -4.11 7.45 25.91
CA ASP A 175 -3.20 8.59 26.12
C ASP A 175 -1.79 8.38 25.56
N HIS A 176 -1.20 7.21 25.80
CA HIS A 176 0.14 6.89 25.30
C HIS A 176 0.19 6.81 23.76
N LEU A 177 -0.92 6.43 23.13
CA LEU A 177 -1.06 6.42 21.67
C LEU A 177 -1.20 7.84 21.14
N MET A 178 -1.96 8.71 21.82
CA MET A 178 -2.08 10.13 21.47
C MET A 178 -0.71 10.82 21.48
N VAL A 179 0.10 10.59 22.53
CA VAL A 179 1.45 11.14 22.64
C VAL A 179 2.34 10.68 21.48
N CYS A 180 2.29 9.39 21.15
CA CYS A 180 3.07 8.83 20.05
C CYS A 180 2.67 9.44 18.69
N GLN A 181 1.37 9.53 18.40
CA GLN A 181 0.89 10.11 17.14
C GLN A 181 1.17 11.60 17.01
N ASN A 182 1.03 12.36 18.09
CA ASN A 182 1.42 13.78 18.10
C ASN A 182 2.93 13.95 17.85
N SER A 183 3.77 13.02 18.30
CA SER A 183 5.20 13.03 18.00
C SER A 183 5.46 12.83 16.49
N PHE A 184 4.68 11.97 15.83
CA PHE A 184 4.77 11.79 14.38
C PHE A 184 4.26 12.98 13.59
N LEU A 185 3.19 13.65 14.05
CA LEU A 185 2.73 14.91 13.45
C LEU A 185 3.82 15.99 13.52
N ALA A 186 4.46 16.14 14.68
CA ALA A 186 5.55 17.10 14.88
C ALA A 186 6.74 16.80 13.96
N TYR A 187 7.11 15.53 13.84
CA TYR A 187 8.18 15.09 12.94
C TYR A 187 7.83 15.29 11.46
N GLY A 188 6.62 14.91 11.05
CA GLY A 188 6.11 15.12 9.69
C GLY A 188 6.11 16.59 9.30
N ALA A 189 5.63 17.47 10.19
CA ALA A 189 5.70 18.92 10.00
C ALA A 189 7.14 19.41 9.83
N PHE A 190 8.07 18.96 10.68
CA PHE A 190 9.48 19.28 10.55
C PHE A 190 10.05 18.87 9.19
N CYS A 191 9.75 17.65 8.72
CA CYS A 191 10.17 17.17 7.40
C CYS A 191 9.58 18.01 6.25
N CYS A 192 8.31 18.43 6.35
CA CYS A 192 7.67 19.30 5.36
C CYS A 192 8.34 20.68 5.28
N PHE A 193 8.69 21.29 6.42
CA PHE A 193 9.30 22.63 6.47
C PHE A 193 10.80 22.61 6.15
N GLY A 194 11.51 21.53 6.48
CA GLY A 194 12.97 21.41 6.32
C GLY A 194 13.48 21.31 4.88
N MET A 195 12.62 21.04 3.89
CA MET A 195 12.98 21.01 2.46
C MET A 195 12.68 22.30 1.69
N GLY A 196 12.02 23.30 2.32
CA GLY A 196 11.66 24.57 1.68
C GLY A 196 12.60 25.75 1.98
N GLY A 197 13.64 25.55 2.80
CA GLY A 197 14.54 26.61 3.28
C GLY A 197 15.86 26.73 2.53
N GLY A 198 15.85 26.62 1.21
CA GLY A 198 17.03 26.73 0.36
C GLY A 198 16.69 27.41 -0.97
N GLY A 199 16.43 28.71 -0.91
CA GLY A 199 16.19 29.60 -2.05
C GLY A 199 16.11 31.04 -1.58
#